data_AF-A0A7E5W506-F1
#
_entry.id   AF-A0A7E5W506-F1
#
_cell.length_a   1.000
_cell.length_b   1.000
_cell.length_c   1.000
_cell.angle_alpha   90.00
_cell.angle_beta   90.00
_cell.angle_gamma   90.00
#
_symmetry.space_group_name_H-M   'P 1'
#
loop_
_entity.id
_entity.type
_entity.pdbx_description
1 polymer ?
#
loop_
_entity_poly.entity_id
_entity_poly.type
_entity_poly.pdbx_seq_one_letter_code
_entity_poly.pdbx_strand_id
1 'polypeptide(L)'
;MRNAREEMKSLSLSMLLLYRQSEAQQNPTGPIASFLRTNFVGHPVVHEKTSWIFDPDVSLKRRRLFIELHGDKGEKLIERLGLGIDGRDLERLQKQRQRDEGHLGGLNFYLP
;
A
#
# COMPACT_ATOMS: atom_id res chain seq x y z
N MET A 1 38.51 -14.83 44.27
CA MET A 1 38.88 -13.62 43.48
C MET A 1 38.52 -13.69 41.99
N ARG A 2 38.28 -14.87 41.39
CA ARG A 2 37.92 -14.99 39.95
C ARG A 2 36.53 -14.41 39.61
N ASN A 3 35.53 -14.61 40.46
CA ASN A 3 34.17 -14.06 40.27
C ASN A 3 34.14 -12.53 40.18
N ALA A 4 34.74 -11.83 41.15
CA ALA A 4 34.73 -10.36 41.16
C ALA A 4 35.37 -9.74 39.90
N ARG A 5 36.33 -10.45 39.28
CA ARG A 5 36.98 -10.01 38.03
C ARG A 5 36.08 -10.20 36.81
N GLU A 6 35.28 -11.27 36.78
CA GLU A 6 34.29 -11.50 35.71
C GLU A 6 33.08 -10.56 35.86
N GLU A 7 32.60 -10.31 37.08
CA GLU A 7 31.55 -9.32 37.35
C GLU A 7 31.99 -7.90 36.94
N MET A 8 33.24 -7.52 37.25
CA MET A 8 33.79 -6.22 36.85
C MET A 8 33.96 -6.10 35.32
N LYS A 9 34.31 -7.19 34.63
CA LYS A 9 34.34 -7.23 33.16
C LYS A 9 32.93 -7.14 32.57
N SER A 10 31.95 -7.84 33.16
CA SER A 10 30.54 -7.80 32.77
C SER A 10 29.95 -6.40 32.93
N LEU A 11 30.24 -5.74 34.06
CA LEU A 11 29.85 -4.35 34.31
C LEU A 11 30.55 -3.37 33.36
N SER A 12 31.84 -3.57 33.09
CA SER A 12 32.57 -2.75 32.12
C SER A 12 32.04 -2.93 30.70
N LEU A 13 31.67 -4.15 30.31
CA LEU A 13 31.12 -4.46 29.00
C LEU A 13 29.70 -3.90 28.84
N SER A 14 28.86 -4.03 29.85
CA SER A 14 27.50 -3.44 29.83
C SER A 14 27.55 -1.91 29.82
N MET A 15 28.48 -1.29 30.56
CA MET A 15 28.71 0.16 30.49
C MET A 15 29.21 0.62 29.11
N LEU A 16 30.07 -0.16 28.45
CA LEU A 16 30.56 0.11 27.10
C LEU A 16 29.44 -0.02 26.05
N LEU A 17 28.56 -1.01 26.20
CA LEU A 17 27.39 -1.22 25.35
C LEU A 17 26.38 -0.07 25.48
N LEU A 18 26.13 0.38 26.72
CA LEU A 18 25.26 1.54 26.99
C LEU A 18 25.85 2.83 26.42
N TYR A 19 27.17 3.04 26.54
CA TYR A 19 27.85 4.20 25.95
C TYR A 19 27.72 4.20 24.42
N ARG A 20 27.94 3.05 23.76
CA ARG A 20 27.77 2.91 22.30
C ARG A 20 26.33 3.16 21.84
N GLN A 21 25.35 2.73 22.62
CA GLN A 21 23.94 2.97 22.33
C GLN A 21 23.57 4.46 22.44
N SER A 22 24.26 5.22 23.31
CA SER A 22 24.09 6.67 23.43
C SER A 22 24.63 7.44 22.21
N GLU A 23 25.76 7.02 21.63
CA GLU A 23 26.33 7.65 20.43
C GLU A 23 25.64 7.22 19.13
N ALA A 24 25.01 6.04 19.10
CA ALA A 24 24.25 5.56 17.95
C ALA A 24 22.94 6.33 17.70
N GLN A 25 22.48 7.13 18.66
CA GLN A 25 21.27 7.92 18.54
C GLN A 25 21.60 9.25 17.83
N GLN A 26 21.53 9.26 16.50
CA GLN A 26 21.65 10.46 15.64
C GLN A 26 20.48 11.47 15.81
N ASN A 27 19.87 11.52 16.99
CA ASN A 27 18.65 12.26 17.26
C ASN A 27 19.00 13.47 18.13
N PRO A 28 18.92 14.72 17.60
CA PRO A 28 19.37 15.93 18.30
C PRO A 28 18.57 16.24 19.57
N THR A 29 17.49 15.50 19.81
CA THR A 29 16.64 15.55 20.99
C THR A 29 16.63 14.16 21.64
N GLY A 30 16.98 14.07 22.93
CA GLY A 30 17.09 12.82 23.67
C GLY A 30 15.81 11.95 23.68
N PRO A 31 15.87 10.74 24.25
CA PRO A 31 14.83 9.70 24.06
C PRO A 31 13.42 10.13 24.45
N ILE A 32 13.27 10.88 25.55
CA ILE A 32 11.97 11.39 26.03
C ILE A 32 11.40 12.43 25.05
N ALA A 33 12.22 13.38 24.61
CA ALA A 33 11.81 14.41 23.67
C ALA A 33 11.47 13.81 22.29
N SER A 34 12.22 12.80 21.85
CA SER A 34 11.89 12.04 20.64
C SER A 34 10.55 11.31 20.76
N PHE A 35 10.27 10.66 21.90
CA PHE A 35 9.01 9.96 22.12
C PHE A 35 7.81 10.91 22.04
N LEU A 36 7.87 12.06 22.72
CA LEU A 36 6.81 13.05 22.69
C LEU A 36 6.60 13.62 21.28
N ARG A 37 7.69 13.95 20.58
CA ARG A 37 7.63 14.52 19.22
C ARG A 37 7.06 13.52 18.22
N THR A 38 7.44 12.25 18.29
CA THR A 38 6.92 11.22 17.39
C THR A 38 5.42 10.98 17.60
N ASN A 39 4.94 10.99 18.84
CA ASN A 39 3.51 10.77 19.10
C ASN A 39 2.66 12.00 18.77
N PHE A 40 3.20 13.22 18.93
CA PHE A 40 2.46 14.45 18.67
C PHE A 40 2.53 14.92 17.20
N VAL A 41 3.69 14.77 16.55
CA VAL A 41 3.96 15.26 15.19
C VAL A 41 4.01 14.12 14.16
N GLY A 42 4.10 12.86 14.61
CA GLY A 42 4.37 11.70 13.76
C GLY A 42 5.87 11.44 13.62
N HIS A 43 6.24 10.24 13.13
CA HIS A 43 7.62 9.99 12.72
C HIS A 43 7.99 10.93 11.56
N PRO A 44 9.22 11.48 11.52
CA PRO A 44 9.69 12.17 10.34
C PRO A 44 9.74 11.17 9.19
N VAL A 45 8.69 11.16 8.35
CA VAL A 45 8.68 10.39 7.12
C VAL A 45 9.66 11.08 6.18
N VAL A 46 10.89 10.57 6.14
CA VAL A 46 11.88 10.95 5.15
C VAL A 46 11.32 10.44 3.82
N HIS A 47 10.83 11.36 2.99
CA HIS A 47 10.35 11.01 1.67
C HIS A 47 11.60 10.70 0.82
N GLU A 48 11.79 9.45 0.45
CA GLU A 48 12.85 9.09 -0.48
C GLU A 48 12.58 9.73 -1.85
N LYS A 49 13.60 10.36 -2.42
CA LYS A 49 13.53 10.89 -3.78
C LYS A 49 13.59 9.72 -4.75
N THR A 50 12.44 9.33 -5.28
CA THR A 50 12.35 8.31 -6.34
C THR A 50 12.30 8.98 -7.71
N SER A 51 13.16 8.52 -8.63
CA SER A 51 13.06 8.87 -10.04
C SER A 51 12.28 7.80 -10.81
N TRP A 52 11.40 8.25 -11.71
CA TRP A 52 10.62 7.37 -12.58
C TRP A 52 10.95 7.70 -14.03
N ILE A 53 11.09 6.67 -14.86
CA ILE A 53 11.20 6.85 -16.31
C ILE A 53 9.78 7.08 -16.83
N PHE A 54 9.42 8.34 -17.06
CA PHE A 54 8.13 8.70 -17.64
C PHE A 54 8.21 8.64 -19.16
N ASP A 55 7.48 7.71 -19.77
CA ASP A 55 7.25 7.67 -21.21
C ASP A 55 5.93 8.40 -21.53
N PRO A 56 5.96 9.58 -22.17
CA PRO A 56 4.75 10.35 -22.47
C PRO A 56 3.78 9.60 -23.40
N ASP A 57 4.29 8.67 -24.21
CA ASP A 57 3.51 7.92 -25.18
C ASP A 57 3.01 6.58 -24.64
N VAL A 58 3.31 6.26 -23.37
CA VAL A 58 2.95 4.97 -22.77
C VAL A 58 1.45 4.68 -22.87
N SER A 59 0.62 5.71 -22.73
CA SER A 59 -0.84 5.62 -22.82
C SER A 59 -1.28 5.26 -24.24
N LEU A 60 -0.66 5.84 -25.27
CA LEU A 60 -0.96 5.54 -26.67
C LEU A 60 -0.56 4.11 -27.02
N LYS A 61 0.65 3.69 -26.59
CA LYS A 61 1.17 2.33 -26.82
C LYS A 61 0.28 1.27 -26.17
N ARG A 62 -0.18 1.52 -24.93
CA ARG A 62 -1.00 0.57 -24.17
C ARG A 62 -2.48 0.61 -24.52
N ARG A 63 -2.97 1.67 -25.16
CA ARG A 63 -4.39 1.82 -25.54
C ARG A 63 -4.90 0.62 -26.34
N ARG A 64 -4.12 0.16 -27.33
CA ARG A 64 -4.52 -0.99 -28.16
C ARG A 64 -4.76 -2.24 -27.30
N LEU A 65 -3.78 -2.58 -26.45
CA LEU A 65 -3.86 -3.73 -25.53
C LEU A 65 -5.01 -3.56 -24.53
N PHE A 66 -5.22 -2.35 -24.02
CA PHE A 66 -6.31 -2.05 -23.11
C PHE A 66 -7.67 -2.30 -23.77
N ILE A 67 -7.90 -1.76 -24.97
CA ILE A 67 -9.17 -1.94 -25.69
C ILE A 67 -9.41 -3.40 -26.04
N GLU A 68 -8.37 -4.13 -26.45
CA GLU A 68 -8.47 -5.56 -26.76
C GLU A 68 -8.89 -6.37 -25.52
N LEU A 69 -8.28 -6.10 -24.36
CA LEU A 69 -8.52 -6.83 -23.11
C LEU A 69 -9.79 -6.39 -22.36
N HIS A 70 -10.17 -5.12 -22.48
CA HIS A 70 -11.18 -4.49 -21.63
C HIS A 70 -12.36 -3.90 -22.39
N GLY A 71 -12.35 -3.97 -23.73
CA GLY A 71 -13.32 -3.31 -24.60
C GLY A 71 -13.09 -1.80 -24.71
N ASP A 72 -13.81 -1.14 -25.61
CA ASP A 72 -13.68 0.30 -25.77
C ASP A 72 -14.12 0.99 -24.47
N LYS A 73 -13.30 1.95 -24.01
CA LYS A 73 -13.48 2.64 -22.73
C LYS A 73 -13.63 1.72 -21.50
N GLY A 74 -13.24 0.45 -21.59
CA GLY A 74 -13.25 -0.47 -20.46
C GLY A 74 -14.59 -1.12 -20.14
N GLU A 75 -15.54 -1.15 -21.07
CA GLU A 75 -16.86 -1.77 -20.90
C GLU A 75 -16.81 -3.18 -20.25
N LYS A 76 -15.91 -4.06 -20.72
CA LYS A 76 -15.74 -5.43 -20.21
C LYS A 76 -15.03 -5.45 -18.85
N LEU A 77 -14.19 -4.45 -18.59
CA LEU A 77 -13.55 -4.31 -17.27
C LEU A 77 -14.60 -3.94 -16.22
N ILE A 78 -15.46 -2.97 -16.53
CA ILE A 78 -16.53 -2.51 -15.63
C ILE A 78 -17.49 -3.65 -15.30
N GLU A 79 -17.91 -4.42 -16.31
CA GLU A 79 -18.75 -5.61 -16.10
C GLU A 79 -18.09 -6.58 -15.10
N ARG A 80 -16.84 -6.97 -15.36
CA ARG A 80 -16.10 -7.90 -14.48
C ARG A 80 -15.88 -7.37 -13.07
N LEU A 81 -15.65 -6.07 -12.89
CA LEU A 81 -15.55 -5.46 -11.56
C LEU A 81 -16.83 -5.67 -10.74
N GLY A 82 -18.00 -5.64 -11.41
CA GLY A 82 -19.30 -5.90 -10.79
C GLY A 82 -19.60 -7.37 -10.50
N LEU A 83 -18.80 -8.32 -10.99
CA LEU A 83 -19.04 -9.76 -10.85
C LEU A 83 -18.33 -10.39 -9.63
N GLY A 84 -17.40 -9.69 -8.99
CA GLY A 84 -16.63 -10.21 -7.84
C GLY A 84 -15.54 -11.21 -8.23
N ILE A 85 -14.69 -11.59 -7.26
CA ILE A 85 -13.49 -12.42 -7.46
C ILE A 85 -13.57 -13.81 -6.82
N ASP A 86 -14.74 -14.21 -6.34
CA ASP A 86 -14.98 -15.45 -5.59
C ASP A 86 -15.35 -16.65 -6.49
N GLY A 87 -15.16 -16.53 -7.82
CA GLY A 87 -15.45 -17.59 -8.79
C GLY A 87 -16.93 -17.82 -9.09
N ARG A 88 -17.83 -16.97 -8.58
CA ARG A 88 -19.28 -17.00 -8.88
C ARG A 88 -19.69 -15.94 -9.91
N ASP A 89 -18.74 -15.52 -10.73
CA ASP A 89 -18.91 -14.49 -11.74
C ASP A 89 -19.97 -14.87 -12.80
N LEU A 90 -19.95 -16.11 -13.28
CA LEU A 90 -20.92 -16.60 -14.26
C LEU A 90 -22.36 -16.57 -13.74
N GLU A 91 -22.59 -17.01 -12.50
CA GLU A 91 -23.92 -16.97 -11.87
C GLU A 91 -24.43 -15.53 -11.72
N ARG A 92 -23.56 -14.60 -11.31
CA ARG A 92 -23.92 -13.19 -11.18
C ARG A 92 -24.19 -12.57 -12.54
N LEU A 93 -23.39 -12.89 -13.55
CA LEU A 93 -23.58 -12.41 -14.90
C LEU A 93 -24.92 -12.87 -15.46
N GLN A 94 -25.29 -14.13 -15.25
CA GLN A 94 -26.58 -14.66 -15.66
C GLN A 94 -27.74 -13.93 -14.97
N LYS A 95 -27.65 -13.69 -13.65
CA LYS A 95 -28.65 -12.91 -12.90
C LYS A 95 -28.75 -11.47 -13.39
N GLN A 96 -27.63 -10.84 -13.71
CA GLN A 96 -27.60 -9.48 -14.27
C GLN A 96 -28.30 -9.45 -15.63
N ARG A 97 -28.00 -10.39 -16.54
CA ARG A 97 -28.65 -10.49 -17.85
C ARG A 97 -30.16 -10.70 -17.75
N GLN A 98 -30.62 -11.55 -16.84
CA GLN A 98 -32.06 -11.76 -16.60
C GLN A 98 -32.74 -10.50 -16.06
N ARG A 99 -32.09 -9.76 -15.16
CA ARG A 99 -32.61 -8.49 -14.65
C ARG A 99 -32.67 -7.43 -15.76
N ASP A 100 -31.65 -7.38 -16.60
CA ASP A 100 -31.51 -6.35 -17.63
C ASP A 100 -32.27 -6.71 -18.92
N GLU A 101 -32.89 -7.90 -18.99
CA GLU A 101 -33.76 -8.29 -20.09
C GLU A 101 -34.92 -7.29 -20.23
N GLY A 102 -35.03 -6.65 -21.39
CA GLY A 102 -36.01 -5.59 -21.64
C GLY A 102 -35.66 -4.20 -21.08
N HIS A 103 -34.50 -4.03 -20.41
CA HIS A 103 -34.06 -2.78 -19.80
C HIS A 103 -32.77 -2.30 -20.50
N LEU A 104 -32.81 -1.16 -21.20
CA LEU A 104 -31.64 -0.65 -21.92
C LEU A 104 -30.66 0.02 -20.94
N GLY A 105 -29.73 -0.75 -20.37
CA GLY A 105 -28.64 -0.21 -19.55
C GLY A 105 -29.11 0.59 -18.33
N GLY A 106 -30.23 0.20 -17.72
CA GLY A 106 -30.84 0.90 -16.58
C GLY A 106 -31.87 1.97 -16.93
N LEU A 107 -32.13 2.22 -18.22
CA LEU A 107 -33.28 3.02 -18.66
C LEU A 107 -34.45 2.07 -18.98
N ASN A 108 -35.56 2.26 -18.26
CA ASN A 108 -36.81 1.58 -18.56
C ASN A 108 -37.33 2.10 -19.90
N PHE A 109 -37.14 1.35 -20.98
CA PHE A 109 -37.63 1.71 -22.31
C PHE A 109 -39.16 1.80 -22.38
N TYR A 110 -39.87 1.23 -21.39
CA TYR A 110 -41.34 1.14 -21.34
C TYR A 110 -41.98 1.69 -20.04
N LEU A 111 -41.33 2.57 -19.29
CA LEU A 111 -42.08 3.38 -18.31
C LEU A 111 -42.74 4.56 -19.06
N PRO A 112 -44.05 4.84 -18.83
CA PRO A 112 -44.63 6.12 -19.25
C PRO A 112 -43.97 7.31 -18.53
#